data_AF-A0A6N4V6Z9-F1
#
_entry.id   AF-A0A6N4V6Z9-F1
#
_cell.length_a   1.000
_cell.length_b   1.000
_cell.length_c   1.000
_cell.angle_alpha   90.00
_cell.angle_beta   90.00
_cell.angle_gamma   90.00
#
_symmetry.space_group_name_H-M   'P 1'
#
loop_
_entity.id
_entity.type
_entity.pdbx_description
1 polymer ?
#
loop_
_entity_poly.entity_id
_entity_poly.type
_entity_poly.pdbx_seq_one_letter_code
_entity_poly.pdbx_strand_id
1 'polypeptide(L)'
;MLEELARRLRDEGVDFSPKLGDPANTPKTRIYFFDVERPVKGLQPTRQLFKDEAQLSRFLWLNQDFLKYATKNLRITDREARLGPGAKIDLLATDTKTGELVGIELKAEEPDQGIVAQAARYMKALKARAVSEGHSGARLMIVTGQPDEDLAELVQTQSEKLGVKTDWLLYRVQFDLRPA
;
A
#
# COMPACT_ATOMS: atom_id res chain seq x y z
N MET A 1 16.39 22.67 19.26
CA MET A 1 15.03 22.69 19.85
C MET A 1 14.28 21.38 19.62
N LEU A 2 14.14 20.92 18.36
CA LEU A 2 13.45 19.65 18.05
C LEU A 2 14.18 18.40 18.58
N GLU A 3 15.51 18.38 18.59
CA GLU A 3 16.28 17.26 19.15
C GLU A 3 16.08 17.09 20.66
N GLU A 4 16.00 18.21 21.38
CA GLU A 4 15.74 18.21 22.82
C GLU A 4 14.31 17.75 23.14
N LEU A 5 13.31 18.18 22.34
CA LEU A 5 11.94 17.67 22.46
C LEU A 5 11.87 16.17 22.18
N ALA A 6 12.51 15.74 21.09
CA ALA A 6 12.63 14.34 20.69
C ALA A 6 13.23 13.47 21.80
N ARG A 7 14.26 13.98 22.49
CA ARG A 7 14.87 13.29 23.63
C ARG A 7 13.90 13.18 24.81
N ARG A 8 13.28 14.28 25.23
CA ARG A 8 12.33 14.29 26.35
C ARG A 8 11.14 13.36 26.14
N LEU A 9 10.58 13.31 24.92
CA LEU A 9 9.49 12.40 24.61
C LEU A 9 9.90 10.93 24.81
N ARG A 10 11.09 10.55 24.34
CA ARG A 10 11.61 9.20 24.53
C ARG A 10 11.93 8.88 25.99
N ASP A 11 12.44 9.87 26.74
CA ASP A 11 12.68 9.72 28.18
C ASP A 11 11.37 9.43 28.94
N GLU A 12 10.22 9.88 28.42
CA GLU A 12 8.87 9.60 28.92
C GLU A 12 8.19 8.38 28.25
N GLY A 13 8.94 7.56 27.49
CA GLY A 13 8.41 6.35 26.86
C GLY A 13 7.56 6.59 25.60
N VAL A 14 7.66 7.76 24.97
CA VAL A 14 6.95 8.08 23.72
C VAL A 14 7.95 8.16 22.56
N ASP A 15 7.75 7.33 21.54
CA ASP A 15 8.48 7.41 20.28
C ASP A 15 7.60 7.96 19.17
N PHE A 16 8.24 8.26 18.04
CA PHE A 16 7.56 8.88 16.91
C PHE A 16 8.20 8.54 15.57
N SER A 17 7.35 8.49 14.54
CA SER A 17 7.78 8.32 13.16
C SER A 17 6.98 9.24 12.23
N PRO A 18 7.63 9.87 11.23
CA PRO A 18 9.09 9.95 11.04
C PRO A 18 9.78 10.71 12.20
N LYS A 19 11.11 10.71 12.24
CA LYS A 19 11.87 11.43 13.27
C LYS A 19 11.49 12.92 13.23
N LEU A 20 11.25 13.55 14.39
CA LEU A 20 10.90 14.99 14.45
C LEU A 20 11.91 15.91 13.73
N GLY A 21 13.21 15.59 13.81
CA GLY A 21 14.29 16.32 13.15
C GLY A 21 14.58 15.88 11.72
N ASP A 22 13.75 15.05 11.09
CA ASP A 22 13.96 14.62 9.71
C ASP A 22 13.84 15.83 8.75
N PRO A 23 14.88 16.16 7.97
CA PRO A 23 14.85 17.30 7.06
C PRO A 23 13.82 17.13 5.92
N ALA A 24 13.29 15.92 5.72
CA ALA A 24 12.21 15.66 4.77
C ALA A 24 10.81 16.02 5.32
N ASN A 25 10.67 16.33 6.61
CA ASN A 25 9.39 16.74 7.19
C ASN A 25 8.94 18.08 6.59
N THR A 26 7.66 18.16 6.24
CA THR A 26 6.98 19.37 5.76
C THR A 26 5.84 19.74 6.72
N PRO A 27 5.23 20.93 6.61
CA PRO A 27 4.05 21.28 7.41
C PRO A 27 2.85 20.33 7.25
N LYS A 28 2.82 19.50 6.20
CA LYS A 28 1.78 18.50 5.97
C LYS A 28 2.15 17.12 6.50
N THR A 29 3.39 16.91 6.96
CA THR A 29 3.85 15.61 7.42
C THR A 29 3.12 15.22 8.70
N ARG A 30 2.41 14.10 8.66
CA ARG A 30 1.84 13.46 9.85
C ARG A 30 2.98 12.81 10.64
N ILE A 31 3.11 13.21 11.90
CA ILE A 31 4.02 12.57 12.86
C ILE A 31 3.18 11.73 13.79
N TYR A 32 3.37 10.41 13.74
CA TYR A 32 2.73 9.49 14.66
C TYR A 32 3.50 9.47 15.96
N PHE A 33 2.80 9.61 17.08
CA PHE A 33 3.34 9.42 18.42
C PHE A 33 2.77 8.12 18.96
N PHE A 34 3.60 7.29 19.54
CA PHE A 34 3.19 6.00 20.07
C PHE A 34 4.00 5.64 21.30
N ASP A 35 3.39 4.80 22.12
CA ASP A 35 4.03 4.18 23.27
C ASP A 35 5.17 3.28 22.77
N VAL A 36 6.38 3.44 23.33
CA VAL A 36 7.55 2.61 23.01
C VAL A 36 7.27 1.13 23.24
N GLU A 37 6.43 0.79 24.23
CA GLU A 37 6.03 -0.59 24.53
C GLU A 37 4.99 -1.13 23.52
N ARG A 38 4.35 -0.26 22.74
CA ARG A 38 3.33 -0.60 21.73
C ARG A 38 3.62 0.11 20.40
N PRO A 39 4.71 -0.25 19.72
CA PRO A 39 5.08 0.40 18.47
C PRO A 39 4.04 0.13 17.38
N VAL A 40 3.73 1.15 16.59
CA VAL A 40 2.92 0.97 15.38
C VAL A 40 3.77 0.21 14.35
N LYS A 41 3.31 -0.98 13.99
CA LYS A 41 4.10 -1.88 13.14
C LYS A 41 4.15 -1.34 11.71
N GLY A 42 5.37 -1.13 11.21
CA GLY A 42 5.59 -0.81 9.80
C GLY A 42 5.50 0.67 9.44
N LEU A 43 5.53 1.59 10.40
CA LEU A 43 5.71 3.01 10.06
C LEU A 43 7.01 3.23 9.29
N GLN A 44 6.94 3.99 8.20
CA GLN A 44 8.07 4.27 7.33
C GLN A 44 8.50 5.74 7.37
N PRO A 45 9.81 6.04 7.25
CA PRO A 45 10.25 7.43 7.09
C PRO A 45 9.76 8.00 5.76
N THR A 46 9.24 9.22 5.74
CA THR A 46 8.72 9.89 4.53
C THR A 46 9.74 9.90 3.38
N ARG A 47 11.04 10.06 3.67
CA ARG A 47 12.11 10.04 2.65
C ARG A 47 12.27 8.70 1.91
N GLN A 48 11.68 7.63 2.44
CA GLN A 48 11.70 6.29 1.83
C GLN A 48 10.43 6.00 1.02
N LEU A 49 9.48 6.93 1.01
CA LEU A 49 8.23 6.82 0.27
C LEU A 49 8.31 7.54 -1.07
N PHE A 50 7.54 7.06 -2.03
CA PHE A 50 7.26 7.82 -3.25
C PHE A 50 6.40 9.03 -2.92
N LYS A 51 6.55 10.10 -3.70
CA LYS A 51 5.79 11.34 -3.49
C LYS A 51 4.34 11.26 -3.96
N ASP A 52 4.07 10.36 -4.90
CA ASP A 52 2.76 10.18 -5.52
C ASP A 52 2.62 8.76 -6.09
N GLU A 53 1.37 8.34 -6.29
CA GLU A 53 1.01 7.00 -6.77
C GLU A 53 1.55 6.72 -8.18
N ALA A 54 1.70 7.75 -9.01
CA ALA A 54 2.21 7.59 -10.38
C ALA A 54 3.68 7.17 -10.38
N GLN A 55 4.50 7.71 -9.47
CA GLN A 55 5.89 7.31 -9.29
C GLN A 55 5.99 5.85 -8.79
N LEU A 56 5.17 5.47 -7.80
CA LEU A 56 5.12 4.09 -7.30
C LEU A 56 4.66 3.11 -8.40
N SER A 57 3.58 3.43 -9.11
CA SER A 57 3.08 2.66 -10.25
C SER A 57 4.15 2.46 -11.32
N ARG A 58 4.85 3.55 -11.69
CA ARG A 58 5.93 3.49 -12.67
C ARG A 58 7.10 2.63 -12.17
N PHE A 59 7.49 2.76 -10.90
CA PHE A 59 8.56 1.96 -10.32
C PHE A 59 8.22 0.47 -10.35
N LEU A 60 7.02 0.09 -9.91
CA LEU A 60 6.57 -1.30 -9.93
C LEU A 60 6.47 -1.87 -11.34
N TRP A 61 5.99 -1.07 -12.30
CA TRP A 61 5.93 -1.47 -13.70
C TRP A 61 7.31 -1.72 -14.30
N LEU A 62 8.25 -0.80 -14.09
CA LEU A 62 9.63 -0.94 -14.57
C LEU A 62 10.37 -2.10 -13.90
N ASN A 63 9.95 -2.49 -12.69
CA ASN A 63 10.51 -3.59 -11.93
C ASN A 63 9.53 -4.77 -11.82
N GLN A 64 8.65 -4.98 -12.81
CA GLN A 64 7.62 -6.02 -12.74
C GLN A 64 8.18 -7.43 -12.60
N ASP A 65 9.40 -7.68 -13.09
CA ASP A 65 10.07 -8.96 -12.88
C ASP A 65 10.44 -9.18 -11.40
N PHE A 66 10.79 -8.13 -10.66
CA PHE A 66 11.00 -8.23 -9.21
C PHE A 66 9.71 -8.66 -8.49
N LEU A 67 8.54 -8.17 -8.93
CA LEU A 67 7.26 -8.55 -8.34
C LEU A 67 6.95 -10.04 -8.49
N LYS A 68 7.37 -10.67 -9.60
CA LYS A 68 7.26 -12.14 -9.79
C LYS A 68 7.90 -12.90 -8.64
N TYR A 69 9.00 -12.37 -8.07
CA TYR A 69 9.72 -12.97 -6.95
C TYR A 69 9.19 -12.51 -5.59
N ALA A 70 8.91 -11.21 -5.43
CA ALA A 70 8.50 -10.63 -4.15
C ALA A 70 7.11 -11.09 -3.70
N THR A 71 6.17 -11.26 -4.64
CA THR A 71 4.78 -11.66 -4.33
C THR A 71 4.45 -13.10 -4.71
N LYS A 72 5.39 -13.80 -5.36
CA LYS A 72 5.29 -15.17 -5.91
C LYS A 72 4.07 -15.35 -6.82
N ASN A 73 4.32 -15.55 -8.12
CA ASN A 73 3.31 -15.88 -9.14
C ASN A 73 2.45 -14.72 -9.66
N LEU A 74 2.63 -13.47 -9.20
CA LEU A 74 1.96 -12.35 -9.86
C LEU A 74 2.66 -11.96 -11.16
N ARG A 75 1.88 -11.92 -12.24
CA ARG A 75 2.29 -11.34 -13.52
C ARG A 75 1.39 -10.14 -13.81
N ILE A 76 1.97 -8.94 -13.78
CA ILE A 76 1.26 -7.72 -14.21
C ILE A 76 0.95 -7.83 -15.71
N THR A 77 -0.28 -7.50 -16.08
CA THR A 77 -0.76 -7.48 -17.47
C THR A 77 -0.99 -6.06 -17.97
N ASP A 78 -1.50 -5.17 -17.11
CA ASP A 78 -1.91 -3.83 -17.51
C ASP A 78 -1.62 -2.80 -16.42
N ARG A 79 -1.41 -1.55 -16.85
CA ARG A 79 -1.45 -0.37 -15.98
C ARG A 79 -2.76 0.36 -16.19
N GLU A 80 -3.26 0.98 -15.13
CA GLU A 80 -4.35 1.94 -15.24
C GLU A 80 -5.61 1.32 -15.88
N ALA A 81 -5.85 0.04 -15.61
CA ALA A 81 -6.84 -0.76 -16.30
C ALA A 81 -8.26 -0.36 -15.91
N ARG A 82 -9.13 -0.17 -16.90
CA ARG A 82 -10.55 0.05 -16.66
C ARG A 82 -11.24 -1.30 -16.40
N LEU A 83 -11.80 -1.47 -15.21
CA LEU A 83 -12.57 -2.64 -14.81
C LEU A 83 -14.06 -2.49 -15.09
N GLY A 84 -14.54 -1.25 -15.18
CA GLY A 84 -15.94 -0.92 -15.45
C GLY A 84 -16.19 0.59 -15.31
N PRO A 85 -17.46 1.04 -15.39
CA PRO A 85 -17.83 2.43 -15.20
C PRO A 85 -17.33 2.97 -13.85
N GLY A 86 -16.48 3.99 -13.88
CA GLY A 86 -15.91 4.61 -12.67
C GLY A 86 -14.94 3.74 -11.87
N ALA A 87 -14.50 2.59 -12.41
CA ALA A 87 -13.55 1.69 -11.76
C ALA A 87 -12.29 1.54 -12.63
N LYS A 88 -11.26 2.31 -12.32
CA LYS A 88 -9.92 2.23 -12.93
C LYS A 88 -8.92 1.81 -11.85
N ILE A 89 -8.28 0.66 -12.01
CA ILE A 89 -7.31 0.10 -11.05
C ILE A 89 -5.88 0.47 -11.49
N ASP A 90 -4.96 0.70 -10.54
CA ASP A 90 -3.61 1.16 -10.87
C ASP A 90 -2.80 0.11 -11.65
N LEU A 91 -2.86 -1.16 -11.22
CA LEU A 91 -2.30 -2.28 -11.95
C LEU A 91 -3.28 -3.44 -11.98
N LEU A 92 -3.25 -4.19 -13.07
CA LEU A 92 -3.94 -5.48 -13.20
C LEU A 92 -2.90 -6.58 -13.37
N ALA A 93 -3.12 -7.70 -12.72
CA ALA A 93 -2.24 -8.85 -12.77
C ALA A 93 -3.04 -10.16 -12.79
N THR A 94 -2.37 -11.24 -13.12
CA THR A 94 -2.86 -12.60 -12.92
C THR A 94 -1.95 -13.32 -11.94
N ASP A 95 -2.53 -14.01 -10.98
CA ASP A 95 -1.80 -15.00 -10.19
C ASP A 95 -1.63 -16.27 -11.03
N THR A 96 -0.42 -16.56 -11.48
CA THR A 96 -0.14 -17.67 -12.39
C THR A 96 -0.26 -19.04 -11.73
N LYS A 97 -0.38 -19.11 -10.40
CA LYS A 97 -0.59 -20.36 -9.68
C LYS A 97 -2.08 -20.65 -9.50
N THR A 98 -2.86 -19.66 -9.07
CA THR A 98 -4.29 -19.85 -8.78
C THR A 98 -5.17 -19.58 -10.00
N GLY A 99 -4.69 -18.81 -10.97
CA GLY A 99 -5.47 -18.34 -12.13
C GLY A 99 -6.34 -17.12 -11.82
N GLU A 100 -6.25 -16.55 -10.62
CA GLU A 100 -7.07 -15.42 -10.19
C GLU A 100 -6.69 -14.12 -10.90
N LEU A 101 -7.70 -13.30 -11.17
CA LEU A 101 -7.51 -11.91 -11.60
C LEU A 101 -7.23 -11.04 -10.37
N VAL A 102 -6.10 -10.34 -10.37
CA VAL A 102 -5.64 -9.55 -9.24
C VAL A 102 -5.60 -8.08 -9.60
N GLY A 103 -6.46 -7.27 -8.99
CA GLY A 103 -6.34 -5.81 -9.05
C GLY A 103 -5.42 -5.32 -7.96
N ILE A 104 -4.53 -4.39 -8.28
CA ILE A 104 -3.58 -3.80 -7.35
C ILE A 104 -3.84 -2.29 -7.29
N GLU A 105 -4.25 -1.82 -6.12
CA GLU A 105 -4.39 -0.40 -5.79
C GLU A 105 -3.15 0.08 -5.06
N LEU A 106 -2.63 1.24 -5.43
CA LEU A 106 -1.41 1.81 -4.90
C LEU A 106 -1.72 3.06 -4.09
N LYS A 107 -1.06 3.19 -2.94
CA LYS A 107 -1.04 4.41 -2.14
C LYS A 107 0.41 4.74 -1.83
N ALA A 108 0.87 5.90 -2.29
CA ALA A 108 2.28 6.26 -2.11
C ALA A 108 2.62 6.47 -0.63
N GLU A 109 1.67 7.04 0.12
CA GLU A 109 1.73 7.21 1.57
C GLU A 109 0.54 6.49 2.23
N GLU A 110 -0.06 7.10 3.25
CA GLU A 110 -1.25 6.62 3.95
C GLU A 110 -2.49 6.74 3.05
N PRO A 111 -3.37 5.72 3.01
CA PRO A 111 -4.66 5.82 2.35
C PRO A 111 -5.56 6.85 3.05
N ASP A 112 -6.49 7.45 2.29
CA ASP A 112 -7.59 8.22 2.88
C ASP A 112 -8.84 7.35 3.10
N GLN A 113 -9.84 7.89 3.80
CA GLN A 113 -11.13 7.23 4.07
C GLN A 113 -11.88 6.81 2.79
N GLY A 114 -11.58 7.43 1.64
CA GLY A 114 -12.15 7.06 0.35
C GLY A 114 -11.73 5.66 -0.11
N ILE A 115 -10.64 5.09 0.44
CA ILE A 115 -10.15 3.77 0.10
C ILE A 115 -11.20 2.67 0.32
N VAL A 116 -12.06 2.81 1.33
CA VAL A 116 -13.07 1.79 1.67
C VAL A 116 -14.10 1.67 0.54
N ALA A 117 -14.64 2.81 0.10
CA ALA A 117 -15.61 2.85 -0.99
C ALA A 117 -14.96 2.44 -2.33
N GLN A 118 -13.72 2.85 -2.54
CA GLN A 118 -12.94 2.52 -3.73
C GLN A 118 -12.64 1.01 -3.81
N ALA A 119 -12.19 0.40 -2.72
CA ALA A 119 -11.93 -1.04 -2.62
C ALA A 119 -13.20 -1.85 -2.89
N ALA A 120 -14.34 -1.49 -2.27
CA ALA A 120 -15.62 -2.16 -2.51
C ALA A 120 -16.06 -2.10 -3.98
N ARG A 121 -15.83 -0.97 -4.65
CA ARG A 121 -16.10 -0.82 -6.09
C ARG A 121 -15.18 -1.69 -6.93
N TYR A 122 -13.89 -1.75 -6.63
CA TYR A 122 -12.95 -2.61 -7.37
C TYR A 122 -13.23 -4.08 -7.17
N MET A 123 -13.51 -4.53 -5.95
CA MET A 123 -13.85 -5.93 -5.67
C MET A 123 -15.02 -6.41 -6.53
N LYS A 124 -16.10 -5.61 -6.61
CA LYS A 124 -17.26 -5.92 -7.47
C LYS A 124 -16.87 -6.01 -8.95
N ALA A 125 -16.09 -5.04 -9.44
CA ALA A 125 -15.69 -4.97 -10.85
C ALA A 125 -14.71 -6.11 -11.22
N LEU A 126 -13.73 -6.40 -10.37
CA LEU A 126 -12.80 -7.52 -10.53
C LEU A 126 -13.53 -8.86 -10.55
N LYS A 127 -14.47 -9.07 -9.62
CA LYS A 127 -15.27 -10.29 -9.58
C LYS A 127 -16.07 -10.50 -10.85
N ALA A 128 -16.73 -9.45 -11.35
CA ALA A 128 -17.49 -9.52 -12.59
C ALA A 128 -16.57 -9.80 -13.80
N ARG A 129 -15.44 -9.09 -13.88
CA ARG A 129 -14.47 -9.26 -14.96
C ARG A 129 -13.83 -10.65 -14.97
N ALA A 130 -13.44 -11.15 -13.80
CA ALA A 130 -12.89 -12.49 -13.63
C ALA A 130 -13.81 -13.57 -14.20
N VAL A 131 -15.12 -13.49 -13.91
CA VAL A 131 -16.12 -14.41 -14.48
C VAL A 131 -16.19 -14.27 -16.00
N SER A 132 -16.24 -13.04 -16.53
CA SER A 132 -16.35 -12.83 -17.99
C SER A 132 -15.12 -13.29 -18.78
N GLU A 133 -13.94 -13.22 -18.17
CA GLU A 133 -12.66 -13.57 -18.79
C GLU A 133 -12.22 -15.01 -18.45
N GLY A 134 -13.03 -15.77 -17.69
CA GLY A 134 -12.75 -17.17 -17.37
C GLY A 134 -11.64 -17.39 -16.34
N HIS A 135 -11.38 -16.41 -15.48
CA HIS A 135 -10.47 -16.55 -14.34
C HIS A 135 -11.11 -17.38 -13.22
N SER A 136 -10.27 -18.05 -12.43
CA SER A 136 -10.73 -18.91 -11.30
C SER A 136 -11.36 -18.11 -10.15
N GLY A 137 -11.07 -16.81 -10.08
CA GLY A 137 -11.53 -15.92 -9.03
C GLY A 137 -10.96 -14.52 -9.18
N ALA A 138 -11.22 -13.69 -8.18
CA ALA A 138 -10.73 -12.32 -8.10
C ALA A 138 -10.12 -12.03 -6.73
N ARG A 139 -9.09 -11.18 -6.73
CA ARG A 139 -8.40 -10.70 -5.53
C ARG A 139 -8.09 -9.22 -5.67
N LEU A 140 -8.22 -8.47 -4.58
CA LEU A 140 -7.73 -7.10 -4.48
C LEU A 140 -6.44 -7.09 -3.65
N MET A 141 -5.47 -6.30 -4.06
CA MET A 141 -4.26 -6.04 -3.30
C MET A 141 -4.11 -4.55 -3.13
N ILE A 142 -3.96 -4.08 -1.90
CA ILE A 142 -3.67 -2.68 -1.59
C ILE A 142 -2.21 -2.62 -1.18
N VAL A 143 -1.40 -1.84 -1.91
CA VAL A 143 0.01 -1.61 -1.62
C VAL A 143 0.18 -0.17 -1.16
N THR A 144 0.55 0.03 0.10
CA THR A 144 0.62 1.34 0.73
C THR A 144 2.00 1.64 1.31
N GLY A 145 2.34 2.94 1.43
CA GLY A 145 3.56 3.42 2.06
C GLY A 145 3.45 3.57 3.58
N GLN A 146 2.24 3.73 4.12
CA GLN A 146 2.01 3.78 5.56
C GLN A 146 0.86 2.86 5.98
N PRO A 147 0.98 2.16 7.10
CA PRO A 147 -0.11 1.35 7.63
C PRO A 147 -1.25 2.23 8.12
N ASP A 148 -2.48 1.74 7.96
CA ASP A 148 -3.68 2.27 8.62
C ASP A 148 -4.54 1.05 9.01
N GLU A 149 -4.50 0.67 10.29
CA GLU A 149 -5.13 -0.55 10.79
C GLU A 149 -6.66 -0.46 10.74
N ASP A 150 -7.22 0.72 11.05
CA ASP A 150 -8.66 0.97 11.04
C ASP A 150 -9.23 0.85 9.61
N LEU A 151 -8.56 1.48 8.63
CA LEU A 151 -8.96 1.38 7.23
C LEU A 151 -8.76 -0.04 6.67
N ALA A 152 -7.72 -0.74 7.12
CA ALA A 152 -7.51 -2.13 6.74
C ALA A 152 -8.64 -3.03 7.25
N GLU A 153 -9.09 -2.86 8.50
CA GLU A 153 -10.22 -3.60 9.07
C GLU A 153 -11.54 -3.30 8.35
N LEU A 154 -11.80 -2.03 8.04
CA LEU A 154 -12.99 -1.63 7.30
C LEU A 154 -13.01 -2.21 5.88
N VAL A 155 -11.87 -2.23 5.19
CA VAL A 155 -11.75 -2.88 3.88
C VAL A 155 -11.92 -4.40 4.00
N GLN A 156 -11.34 -5.02 5.04
CA GLN A 156 -11.49 -6.45 5.28
C GLN A 156 -12.96 -6.86 5.47
N THR A 157 -13.74 -6.04 6.18
CA THR A 157 -15.19 -6.22 6.33
C THR A 157 -15.91 -6.23 4.97
N GLN A 158 -15.51 -5.34 4.04
CA GLN A 158 -16.07 -5.33 2.67
C GLN A 158 -15.65 -6.56 1.87
N SER A 159 -14.40 -7.01 2.04
CA SER A 159 -13.83 -8.21 1.40
C SER A 159 -14.64 -9.46 1.73
N GLU A 160 -14.96 -9.67 3.00
CA GLU A 160 -15.78 -10.79 3.45
C GLU A 160 -17.20 -10.73 2.89
N LYS A 161 -17.83 -9.55 2.95
CA LYS A 161 -19.18 -9.34 2.41
C LYS A 161 -19.27 -9.60 0.90
N LEU A 162 -18.23 -9.26 0.14
CA LEU A 162 -18.21 -9.40 -1.32
C LEU A 162 -17.64 -10.73 -1.79
N GLY A 163 -17.01 -11.49 -0.89
CA GLY A 163 -16.33 -12.75 -1.21
C GLY A 163 -15.18 -12.53 -2.20
N VAL A 164 -14.41 -11.46 -2.02
CA VAL A 164 -13.22 -11.15 -2.82
C VAL A 164 -12.08 -10.93 -1.85
N LYS A 165 -11.11 -11.85 -1.84
CA LYS A 165 -9.96 -11.76 -0.95
C LYS A 165 -9.25 -10.41 -1.15
N THR A 166 -8.93 -9.74 -0.06
CA THR A 166 -8.14 -8.51 -0.08
C THR A 166 -6.88 -8.67 0.74
N ASP A 167 -5.72 -8.38 0.14
CA ASP A 167 -4.43 -8.35 0.82
C ASP A 167 -3.97 -6.90 1.01
N TRP A 168 -3.42 -6.59 2.19
CA TRP A 168 -2.75 -5.32 2.46
C TRP A 168 -1.25 -5.55 2.56
N LEU A 169 -0.49 -4.82 1.73
CA LEU A 169 0.95 -4.88 1.69
C LEU A 169 1.54 -3.49 1.96
N LEU A 170 2.57 -3.47 2.78
CA LEU A 170 3.38 -2.30 2.99
C LEU A 170 4.63 -2.41 2.10
N TYR A 171 4.84 -1.45 1.20
CA TYR A 171 6.05 -1.46 0.36
C TYR A 171 7.17 -0.70 1.06
N ARG A 172 8.43 -1.14 0.91
CA ARG A 172 9.61 -0.39 1.36
C ARG A 172 10.66 -0.35 0.26
N VAL A 173 11.22 0.82 0.01
CA VAL A 173 12.39 0.99 -0.88
C VAL A 173 13.60 1.37 -0.04
N GLN A 174 14.66 0.58 -0.15
CA GLN A 174 15.95 0.87 0.49
C GLN A 174 17.01 1.08 -0.60
N PHE A 175 17.76 2.18 -0.47
CA PHE A 175 18.86 2.50 -1.35
C PHE A 175 20.11 2.75 -0.52
N ASP A 176 21.18 2.00 -0.81
CA ASP A 176 22.44 2.07 -0.09
C ASP A 176 23.57 2.40 -1.09
N LEU A 177 24.39 3.40 -0.74
CA LEU A 177 25.61 3.73 -1.47
C LEU A 177 26.82 3.18 -0.73
N ARG A 178 27.78 2.63 -1.47
CA ARG A 178 29.08 2.20 -0.96
C ARG A 178 30.18 2.92 -1.74
N PRO A 179 31.37 3.12 -1.15
CA PRO A 179 32.54 3.51 -1.92
C PRO A 179 32.71 2.54 -3.10
N ALA A 180 33.08 3.09 -4.25
CA ALA A 180 33.40 2.29 -5.43
C ALA A 180 34.62 1.40 -5.17
#